data_AF-A0A9X4QUZ6-F1
#
_entry.id   AF-A0A9X4QUZ6-F1
#
_cell.length_a   1.000
_cell.length_b   1.000
_cell.length_c   1.000
_cell.angle_alpha   90.00
_cell.angle_beta   90.00
_cell.angle_gamma   90.00
#
_symmetry.space_group_name_H-M   'P 1'
#
loop_
_entity.id
_entity.type
_entity.pdbx_description
1 polymer ?
#
loop_
_entity_poly.entity_id
_entity_poly.type
_entity_poly.pdbx_seq_one_letter_code
_entity_poly.pdbx_strand_id
1 'polypeptide(L)'
;MERLVLQEQFDRIIDKYRPILVDLQYTAIQLYIRNRIWKESKDSRIAIWGAGEHTLELFKLIEDKISVVAIVDTSSQKIGTEIKGIRVNSPEFLQTFKVDKVVISSFSHRHEIRSRLLNEFENIEIIDLYDIYDRVFPKDSLSPFYIDEYTFTKYPQEFRLYQYMIEHEIGSNFELYCKSYLSLLLHLKEFDKIDVLVREIIRNDLPNSDLYEALNSELQILLRTAQMHAGSRTCKDIFIFIPDSMRMKDIQFCSFLTAFSRQAITFDKAFSPSTYTHASFVGMFTGSGKDGQNYHADSINGEESSLFRFAINNNYEIYQSGGHYISNIPNLNFITNLDRFQKNIPLSTRWWEVLCRLCNSSRPQFHLIHILETHSPFLCAEHLKPVSSRFTPYNYYNNSSDKHTDGEAQYHEVLRYLDKSLESMVNTLSKNSIVTICSDHGGGTGGDEPTGHVFTCYENDIHVPFMIRLPSAQPCKIEKLFSMSRFDPMLASLLESGEIDDNLFTTHVYTARRAVYKSEWILNDNIRRNAGEWIHGFKMLRSSEFKYISFETGRELLYKLPNEKRRFKQKKRTMKRFWETCALVCREVIPNVKRCEYENGHHYSSQNGFISTARQNSSSSPCR
;
A
#
# COMPACT_ATOMS: atom_id res chain seq x y z
N MET A 1 23.67 1.49 32.48
CA MET A 1 22.26 1.81 32.18
C MET A 1 21.57 0.48 31.97
N GLU A 2 20.55 0.15 32.77
CA GLU A 2 19.80 -1.11 32.57
C GLU A 2 19.22 -1.15 31.16
N ARG A 3 19.19 -2.34 30.55
CA ARG A 3 18.63 -2.56 29.21
C ARG A 3 17.15 -2.20 29.25
N LEU A 4 16.75 -1.16 28.52
CA LEU A 4 15.35 -0.75 28.43
C LEU A 4 14.63 -1.70 27.49
N VAL A 5 13.97 -2.73 28.03
CA VAL A 5 13.12 -3.60 27.22
C VAL A 5 11.78 -2.89 26.98
N LEU A 6 11.79 -1.99 25.99
CA LEU A 6 10.72 -1.06 25.70
C LEU A 6 9.37 -1.76 25.46
N GLN A 7 9.38 -2.89 24.75
CA GLN A 7 8.18 -3.69 24.49
C GLN A 7 7.59 -4.26 25.79
N GLU A 8 8.41 -4.81 26.70
CA GLU A 8 7.93 -5.34 27.98
C GLU A 8 7.35 -4.24 28.90
N GLN A 9 7.84 -3.01 28.78
CA GLN A 9 7.26 -1.87 29.49
C GLN A 9 5.92 -1.48 28.90
N PHE A 10 5.82 -1.45 27.57
CA PHE A 10 4.55 -1.25 26.88
C PHE A 10 3.53 -2.33 27.27
N ASP A 11 3.91 -3.60 27.21
CA ASP A 11 3.02 -4.72 27.56
C ASP A 11 2.55 -4.64 29.03
N ARG A 12 3.43 -4.27 29.97
CA ARG A 12 3.06 -4.00 31.37
C ARG A 12 2.07 -2.86 31.53
N ILE A 13 2.21 -1.78 30.75
CA ILE A 13 1.22 -0.71 30.71
C ILE A 13 -0.11 -1.25 30.18
N ILE A 14 -0.11 -1.99 29.07
CA ILE A 14 -1.33 -2.57 28.50
C ILE A 14 -2.04 -3.49 29.51
N ASP A 15 -1.29 -4.36 30.19
CA ASP A 15 -1.83 -5.27 31.21
C ASP A 15 -2.41 -4.52 32.40
N LYS A 16 -1.73 -3.46 32.86
CA LYS A 16 -2.22 -2.60 33.95
C LYS A 16 -3.56 -1.95 33.62
N TYR A 17 -3.73 -1.51 32.38
CA TYR A 17 -4.94 -0.80 31.92
C TYR A 17 -5.95 -1.72 31.23
N ARG A 18 -5.78 -3.04 31.32
CA ARG A 18 -6.65 -4.03 30.68
C ARG A 18 -8.16 -3.81 30.90
N PRO A 19 -8.65 -3.35 32.07
CA PRO A 19 -10.09 -3.13 32.30
C PRO A 19 -10.76 -2.08 31.40
N ILE A 20 -9.99 -1.13 30.83
CA ILE A 20 -10.50 -0.08 29.93
C ILE A 20 -10.24 -0.38 28.45
N LEU A 21 -9.66 -1.53 28.14
CA LEU A 21 -9.37 -1.96 26.78
C LEU A 21 -10.33 -3.09 26.39
N VAL A 22 -10.54 -3.33 25.10
CA VAL A 22 -11.24 -4.54 24.59
C VAL A 22 -10.31 -5.39 23.74
N ASP A 23 -10.61 -6.69 23.63
CA ASP A 23 -9.92 -7.53 22.66
C ASP A 23 -10.52 -7.27 21.26
N LEU A 24 -9.65 -7.08 20.27
CA LEU A 24 -10.03 -6.76 18.89
C LEU A 24 -10.51 -8.01 18.14
N GLN A 25 -11.51 -8.70 18.70
CA GLN A 25 -12.12 -9.89 18.10
C GLN A 25 -13.03 -9.54 16.92
N TYR A 26 -13.53 -8.30 16.89
CA TYR A 26 -14.45 -7.81 15.88
C TYR A 26 -13.90 -6.56 15.23
N THR A 27 -14.20 -6.42 13.95
CA THR A 27 -13.94 -5.18 13.23
C THR A 27 -15.02 -4.14 13.54
N ALA A 28 -14.77 -2.87 13.26
CA ALA A 28 -15.65 -1.73 13.52
C ALA A 28 -17.04 -1.96 12.91
N ILE A 29 -17.09 -2.45 11.66
CA ILE A 29 -18.37 -2.80 11.02
C ILE A 29 -19.06 -3.98 11.72
N GLN A 30 -18.32 -4.99 12.17
CA GLN A 30 -18.90 -6.14 12.88
C GLN A 30 -19.45 -5.72 14.24
N LEU A 31 -18.75 -4.85 14.97
CA LEU A 31 -19.22 -4.25 16.22
C LEU A 31 -20.48 -3.40 15.98
N TYR A 32 -20.47 -2.57 14.94
CA TYR A 32 -21.63 -1.78 14.55
C TYR A 32 -22.84 -2.68 14.27
N ILE A 33 -22.68 -3.69 13.43
CA ILE A 33 -23.71 -4.68 13.08
C ILE A 33 -24.25 -5.35 14.34
N ARG A 34 -23.37 -5.90 15.17
CA ARG A 34 -23.73 -6.62 16.41
C ARG A 34 -24.56 -5.73 17.34
N ASN A 35 -24.11 -4.50 17.60
CA ASN A 35 -24.82 -3.57 18.48
C ASN A 35 -26.15 -3.09 17.89
N ARG A 36 -26.17 -2.80 16.58
CA ARG A 36 -27.37 -2.33 15.91
C ARG A 36 -28.44 -3.42 15.89
N ILE A 37 -28.13 -4.63 15.45
CA ILE A 37 -29.14 -5.69 15.38
C ILE A 37 -29.64 -6.02 16.78
N TRP A 38 -28.78 -6.05 17.81
CA TRP A 38 -29.27 -6.25 19.18
C TRP A 38 -30.18 -5.14 19.69
N LYS A 39 -29.84 -3.87 19.44
CA LYS A 39 -30.65 -2.72 19.86
C LYS A 39 -31.99 -2.68 19.12
N GLU A 40 -31.95 -2.88 17.80
CA GLU A 40 -33.12 -2.72 16.94
C GLU A 40 -34.00 -3.96 16.99
N SER A 41 -33.48 -5.15 17.24
CA SER A 41 -34.23 -6.40 16.98
C SER A 41 -34.55 -7.22 18.21
N LYS A 42 -34.38 -6.65 19.40
CA LYS A 42 -34.82 -7.27 20.65
C LYS A 42 -36.32 -7.55 20.56
N ASP A 43 -36.71 -8.78 20.89
CA ASP A 43 -38.10 -9.27 20.89
C ASP A 43 -38.83 -9.22 19.52
N SER A 44 -38.09 -9.02 18.42
CA SER A 44 -38.63 -8.99 17.05
C SER A 44 -38.48 -10.35 16.34
N ARG A 45 -39.44 -10.69 15.49
CA ARG A 45 -39.36 -11.81 14.55
C ARG A 45 -38.62 -11.37 13.29
N ILE A 46 -37.41 -11.89 13.10
CA ILE A 46 -36.53 -11.42 12.02
C ILE A 46 -36.47 -12.43 10.88
N ALA A 47 -36.55 -11.91 9.66
CA ALA A 47 -36.04 -12.62 8.48
C ALA A 47 -34.67 -12.08 8.06
N ILE A 48 -33.79 -12.95 7.57
CA ILE A 48 -32.54 -12.54 6.91
C ILE A 48 -32.72 -12.68 5.41
N TRP A 49 -32.48 -11.61 4.65
CA TRP A 49 -32.42 -11.67 3.19
C TRP A 49 -30.98 -11.88 2.73
N GLY A 50 -30.80 -12.95 1.96
CA GLY A 50 -29.54 -13.47 1.45
C GLY A 50 -29.18 -14.77 2.16
N ALA A 51 -28.91 -15.82 1.39
CA ALA A 51 -28.55 -17.15 1.88
C ALA A 51 -27.14 -17.52 1.39
N GLY A 52 -26.16 -16.64 1.63
CA GLY A 52 -24.76 -16.85 1.28
C GLY A 52 -23.88 -17.11 2.49
N GLU A 53 -22.57 -17.21 2.27
CA GLU A 53 -21.55 -17.30 3.33
C GLU A 53 -21.66 -16.15 4.35
N HIS A 54 -21.98 -14.95 3.85
CA HIS A 54 -22.24 -13.78 4.68
C HIS A 54 -23.30 -14.00 5.76
N THR A 55 -24.30 -14.85 5.51
CA THR A 55 -25.36 -15.17 6.48
C THR A 55 -24.84 -16.08 7.57
N LEU A 56 -23.94 -17.01 7.23
CA LEU A 56 -23.26 -17.84 8.22
C LEU A 56 -22.37 -17.00 9.13
N GLU A 57 -21.60 -16.06 8.58
CA GLU A 57 -20.81 -15.11 9.37
C GLU A 57 -21.70 -14.22 10.24
N LEU A 58 -22.85 -13.76 9.73
CA LEU A 58 -23.80 -13.01 10.53
C LEU A 58 -24.28 -13.78 11.75
N PHE A 59 -24.60 -15.08 11.60
CA PHE A 59 -24.99 -15.94 12.74
C PHE A 59 -23.88 -16.05 13.80
N LYS A 60 -22.60 -16.04 13.41
CA LYS A 60 -21.50 -16.01 14.37
C LYS A 60 -21.46 -14.69 15.15
N LEU A 61 -21.84 -13.57 14.53
CA LEU A 61 -21.85 -12.24 15.17
C LEU A 61 -23.01 -12.06 16.16
N ILE A 62 -24.21 -12.53 15.79
CA ILE A 62 -25.43 -12.30 16.58
C ILE A 62 -25.71 -13.39 17.61
N GLU A 63 -25.11 -14.58 17.45
CA GLU A 63 -25.33 -15.76 18.31
C GLU A 63 -26.83 -16.10 18.45
N ASP A 64 -27.23 -16.77 19.54
CA ASP A 64 -28.63 -17.14 19.82
C ASP A 64 -29.45 -16.00 20.46
N LYS A 65 -28.94 -14.78 20.44
CA LYS A 65 -29.56 -13.63 21.12
C LYS A 65 -30.73 -13.03 20.34
N ILE A 66 -30.96 -13.51 19.11
CA ILE A 66 -31.88 -12.89 18.17
C ILE A 66 -32.77 -13.96 17.54
N SER A 67 -34.08 -13.71 17.51
CA SER A 67 -35.07 -14.65 16.96
C SER A 67 -35.14 -14.56 15.44
N VAL A 68 -34.24 -15.26 14.76
CA VAL A 68 -34.29 -15.44 13.31
C VAL A 68 -35.29 -16.54 12.98
N VAL A 69 -36.40 -16.16 12.36
CA VAL A 69 -37.53 -17.05 12.05
C VAL A 69 -37.61 -17.46 10.59
N ALA A 70 -36.88 -16.77 9.71
CA ALA A 70 -36.85 -17.07 8.28
C ALA A 70 -35.55 -16.62 7.61
N ILE A 71 -35.17 -17.30 6.53
CA ILE A 71 -34.14 -16.86 5.60
C ILE A 71 -34.79 -16.82 4.22
N VAL A 72 -34.57 -15.74 3.46
CA VAL A 72 -35.09 -15.58 2.10
C VAL A 72 -33.99 -15.26 1.10
N ASP A 73 -34.09 -15.78 -0.12
CA ASP A 73 -33.14 -15.50 -1.22
C ASP A 73 -33.88 -15.60 -2.56
N THR A 74 -33.44 -14.83 -3.56
CA THR A 74 -34.02 -14.84 -4.92
C THR A 74 -33.47 -15.97 -5.79
N SER A 75 -32.34 -16.59 -5.40
CA SER A 75 -31.73 -17.69 -6.13
C SER A 75 -32.54 -18.97 -5.99
N SER A 76 -33.09 -19.46 -7.10
CA SER A 76 -33.81 -20.74 -7.17
C SER A 76 -32.97 -21.93 -6.73
N GLN A 77 -31.64 -21.84 -6.87
CA GLN A 77 -30.72 -22.90 -6.43
C GLN A 77 -30.59 -22.98 -4.90
N LYS A 78 -30.88 -21.88 -4.20
CA LYS A 78 -30.80 -21.82 -2.74
C LYS A 78 -32.14 -22.05 -2.06
N ILE A 79 -33.25 -21.73 -2.72
CA ILE A 79 -34.59 -21.95 -2.18
C ILE A 79 -34.80 -23.44 -1.89
N GLY A 80 -35.29 -23.74 -0.70
CA GLY A 80 -35.49 -25.11 -0.20
C GLY A 80 -34.29 -25.71 0.52
N THR A 81 -33.11 -25.08 0.45
CA THR A 81 -31.96 -25.45 1.29
C THR A 81 -32.17 -24.98 2.74
N GLU A 82 -31.23 -25.33 3.63
CA GLU A 82 -31.26 -24.93 5.03
C GLU A 82 -29.95 -24.30 5.46
N ILE A 83 -30.05 -23.27 6.31
CA ILE A 83 -28.92 -22.64 6.99
C ILE A 83 -29.24 -22.64 8.49
N LYS A 84 -28.39 -23.27 9.31
CA LYS A 84 -28.60 -23.39 10.77
C LYS A 84 -29.98 -23.96 11.15
N GLY A 85 -30.50 -24.88 10.35
CA GLY A 85 -31.82 -25.49 10.55
C GLY A 85 -33.01 -24.61 10.14
N ILE A 86 -32.77 -23.45 9.54
CA ILE A 86 -33.82 -22.58 9.01
C ILE A 86 -33.87 -22.76 7.49
N ARG A 87 -35.04 -23.11 6.99
CA ARG A 87 -35.27 -23.28 5.55
C ARG A 87 -35.18 -21.94 4.82
N VAL A 88 -34.48 -21.94 3.68
CA VAL A 88 -34.39 -20.80 2.77
C VAL A 88 -35.65 -20.77 1.90
N ASN A 89 -36.40 -19.68 1.97
CA ASN A 89 -37.65 -19.48 1.24
C ASN A 89 -37.49 -18.44 0.12
N SER A 90 -38.47 -18.36 -0.77
CA SER A 90 -38.56 -17.26 -1.71
C SER A 90 -39.03 -15.96 -1.01
N PRO A 91 -38.78 -14.77 -1.56
CA PRO A 91 -39.23 -13.51 -0.95
C PRO A 91 -40.73 -13.41 -0.71
N GLU A 92 -41.55 -14.05 -1.56
CA GLU A 92 -43.02 -14.04 -1.46
C GLU A 92 -43.50 -14.68 -0.15
N PHE A 93 -42.68 -15.52 0.49
CA PHE A 93 -42.94 -16.07 1.82
C PHE A 93 -43.21 -14.97 2.86
N LEU A 94 -42.56 -13.80 2.74
CA LEU A 94 -42.74 -12.68 3.67
C LEU A 94 -44.15 -12.05 3.60
N GLN A 95 -44.93 -12.30 2.54
CA GLN A 95 -46.32 -11.82 2.44
C GLN A 95 -47.28 -12.61 3.34
N THR A 96 -46.97 -13.89 3.55
CA THR A 96 -47.83 -14.82 4.29
C THR A 96 -47.30 -15.12 5.69
N PHE A 97 -46.00 -14.93 5.90
CA PHE A 97 -45.34 -15.19 7.16
C PHE A 97 -45.04 -13.88 7.89
N LYS A 98 -45.62 -13.72 9.09
CA LYS A 98 -45.45 -12.52 9.90
C LYS A 98 -44.00 -12.39 10.38
N VAL A 99 -43.32 -11.38 9.86
CA VAL A 99 -42.01 -10.90 10.32
C VAL A 99 -42.15 -9.42 10.69
N ASP A 100 -41.39 -9.00 11.69
CA ASP A 100 -41.37 -7.60 12.11
C ASP A 100 -40.27 -6.85 11.37
N LYS A 101 -39.14 -7.52 11.10
CA LYS A 101 -37.94 -6.92 10.49
C LYS A 101 -37.29 -7.83 9.46
N VAL A 102 -36.67 -7.24 8.45
CA VAL A 102 -35.80 -7.92 7.51
C VAL A 102 -34.38 -7.36 7.57
N VAL A 103 -33.41 -8.23 7.86
CA VAL A 103 -31.98 -7.91 7.84
C VAL A 103 -31.40 -8.24 6.46
N ILE A 104 -30.80 -7.26 5.80
CA ILE A 104 -30.13 -7.44 4.52
C ILE A 104 -28.67 -7.84 4.77
N SER A 105 -28.35 -9.12 4.58
CA SER A 105 -27.01 -9.65 4.81
C SER A 105 -26.08 -9.56 3.59
N SER A 106 -26.65 -9.57 2.39
CA SER A 106 -25.89 -9.53 1.13
C SER A 106 -25.35 -8.13 0.86
N PHE A 107 -24.02 -8.00 0.74
CA PHE A 107 -23.39 -6.73 0.38
C PHE A 107 -23.66 -6.36 -1.09
N SER A 108 -23.43 -7.28 -2.03
CA SER A 108 -23.50 -7.00 -3.48
C SER A 108 -24.91 -6.68 -3.98
N HIS A 109 -25.96 -7.19 -3.32
CA HIS A 109 -27.35 -7.01 -3.73
C HIS A 109 -28.17 -6.11 -2.79
N ARG A 110 -27.53 -5.45 -1.81
CA ARG A 110 -28.25 -4.72 -0.75
C ARG A 110 -29.24 -3.67 -1.26
N HIS A 111 -28.87 -2.90 -2.30
CA HIS A 111 -29.72 -1.85 -2.84
C HIS A 111 -30.92 -2.40 -3.62
N GLU A 112 -30.73 -3.50 -4.35
CA GLU A 112 -31.80 -4.21 -5.05
C GLU A 112 -32.79 -4.79 -4.03
N ILE A 113 -32.28 -5.50 -3.04
CA ILE A 113 -33.07 -6.09 -1.95
C ILE A 113 -33.86 -4.99 -1.21
N ARG A 114 -33.19 -3.89 -0.83
CA ARG A 114 -33.83 -2.77 -0.14
C ARG A 114 -34.94 -2.14 -0.96
N SER A 115 -34.69 -1.91 -2.25
CA SER A 115 -35.70 -1.36 -3.16
C SER A 115 -36.92 -2.27 -3.26
N ARG A 116 -36.68 -3.58 -3.37
CA ARG A 116 -37.74 -4.58 -3.43
C ARG A 116 -38.57 -4.62 -2.14
N LEU A 117 -37.90 -4.62 -0.98
CA LEU A 117 -38.56 -4.60 0.33
C LEU A 117 -39.48 -3.39 0.48
N LEU A 118 -39.02 -2.19 0.08
CA LEU A 118 -39.80 -0.96 0.17
C LEU A 118 -41.02 -0.94 -0.78
N ASN A 119 -40.94 -1.63 -1.91
CA ASN A 119 -41.98 -1.58 -2.95
C ASN A 119 -43.02 -2.70 -2.82
N GLU A 120 -42.63 -3.88 -2.35
CA GLU A 120 -43.47 -5.08 -2.37
C GLU A 120 -44.04 -5.47 -1.00
N PHE A 121 -43.51 -4.93 0.10
CA PHE A 121 -43.88 -5.35 1.45
C PHE A 121 -44.22 -4.14 2.33
N GLU A 122 -45.46 -4.08 2.79
CA GLU A 122 -45.92 -3.07 3.74
C GLU A 122 -45.58 -3.48 5.18
N ASN A 123 -45.27 -2.51 6.04
CA ASN A 123 -45.09 -2.69 7.48
C ASN A 123 -43.91 -3.59 7.92
N ILE A 124 -42.91 -3.78 7.06
CA ILE A 124 -41.64 -4.44 7.43
C ILE A 124 -40.56 -3.39 7.66
N GLU A 125 -39.91 -3.43 8.82
CA GLU A 125 -38.73 -2.60 9.06
C GLU A 125 -37.49 -3.21 8.41
N ILE A 126 -36.69 -2.39 7.73
CA ILE A 126 -35.51 -2.84 6.99
C ILE A 126 -34.24 -2.49 7.78
N ILE A 127 -33.44 -3.50 8.09
CA ILE A 127 -32.10 -3.34 8.67
C ILE A 127 -31.06 -3.64 7.58
N ASP A 128 -30.52 -2.59 6.99
CA ASP A 128 -29.42 -2.67 6.02
C ASP A 128 -28.08 -2.58 6.76
N LEU A 129 -27.37 -3.71 6.87
CA LEU A 129 -26.15 -3.83 7.69
C LEU A 129 -25.03 -2.88 7.27
N TYR A 130 -25.10 -2.34 6.06
CA TYR A 130 -24.03 -1.55 5.45
C TYR A 130 -24.43 -0.09 5.21
N ASP A 131 -25.59 0.37 5.70
CA ASP A 131 -26.01 1.77 5.49
C ASP A 131 -25.06 2.79 6.15
N ILE A 132 -24.34 2.39 7.21
CA ILE A 132 -23.26 3.19 7.81
C ILE A 132 -22.20 3.51 6.77
N TYR A 133 -21.93 2.60 5.84
CA TYR A 133 -20.95 2.85 4.81
C TYR A 133 -21.39 3.93 3.84
N ASP A 134 -22.68 4.04 3.53
CA ASP A 134 -23.19 5.11 2.65
C ASP A 134 -23.04 6.50 3.28
N ARG A 135 -22.86 6.56 4.62
CA ARG A 135 -22.63 7.80 5.38
C ARG A 135 -21.16 8.12 5.55
N VAL A 136 -20.30 7.08 5.56
CA VAL A 136 -18.88 7.20 5.94
C VAL A 136 -17.95 7.16 4.73
N PHE A 137 -18.30 6.39 3.72
CA PHE A 137 -17.45 6.11 2.57
C PHE A 137 -18.12 6.56 1.27
N PRO A 138 -17.35 6.89 0.23
CA PRO A 138 -17.90 7.03 -1.10
C PRO A 138 -18.57 5.70 -1.46
N LYS A 139 -19.63 5.77 -2.26
CA LYS A 139 -20.27 4.55 -2.76
C LYS A 139 -19.17 3.60 -3.22
N ASP A 140 -19.37 2.31 -2.93
CA ASP A 140 -18.81 1.25 -3.77
C ASP A 140 -17.31 0.93 -3.41
N SER A 141 -16.72 1.55 -2.37
CA SER A 141 -15.30 1.44 -1.96
C SER A 141 -15.00 0.51 -0.75
N LEU A 142 -15.79 -0.53 -0.56
CA LEU A 142 -15.97 -1.15 0.76
C LEU A 142 -15.73 -2.65 0.73
N SER A 143 -15.24 -3.16 1.87
CA SER A 143 -15.15 -4.58 2.13
C SER A 143 -16.41 -5.03 2.89
N PRO A 144 -17.07 -6.13 2.50
CA PRO A 144 -18.13 -6.71 3.31
C PRO A 144 -17.63 -7.13 4.70
N PHE A 145 -18.53 -7.13 5.71
CA PHE A 145 -18.18 -7.46 7.10
C PHE A 145 -17.66 -8.91 7.28
N TYR A 146 -17.95 -9.77 6.31
CA TYR A 146 -17.63 -11.20 6.31
C TYR A 146 -16.33 -11.54 5.59
N ILE A 147 -15.60 -10.54 5.06
CA ILE A 147 -14.25 -10.75 4.52
C ILE A 147 -13.24 -10.52 5.65
N ASP A 148 -12.62 -11.62 6.08
CA ASP A 148 -11.71 -11.67 7.25
C ASP A 148 -10.25 -11.29 6.92
N GLU A 149 -9.99 -10.85 5.68
CA GLU A 149 -8.64 -10.40 5.34
C GLU A 149 -8.33 -9.06 6.02
N TYR A 150 -7.53 -9.09 7.10
CA TYR A 150 -6.85 -7.93 7.68
C TYR A 150 -5.79 -7.42 6.69
N THR A 151 -6.24 -6.84 5.58
CA THR A 151 -5.39 -6.18 4.60
C THR A 151 -5.14 -4.73 4.99
N PHE A 152 -4.08 -4.12 4.42
CA PHE A 152 -3.76 -2.68 4.58
C PHE A 152 -4.94 -1.77 4.27
N THR A 153 -5.86 -2.25 3.43
CA THR A 153 -7.09 -1.55 3.07
C THR A 153 -8.11 -1.44 4.20
N LYS A 154 -8.04 -2.30 5.22
CA LYS A 154 -9.07 -2.38 6.27
C LYS A 154 -8.82 -1.38 7.39
N TYR A 155 -7.61 -1.26 7.94
CA TYR A 155 -7.36 -0.37 9.09
C TYR A 155 -7.78 1.09 8.89
N PRO A 156 -7.56 1.72 7.73
CA PRO A 156 -7.97 3.09 7.47
C PRO A 156 -9.51 3.23 7.40
N GLN A 157 -10.19 2.20 6.90
CA GLN A 157 -11.66 2.11 6.96
C GLN A 157 -12.14 1.95 8.41
N GLU A 158 -11.48 1.09 9.18
CA GLU A 158 -11.77 0.86 10.60
C GLU A 158 -11.63 2.14 11.41
N PHE A 159 -10.54 2.90 11.20
CA PHE A 159 -10.36 4.21 11.83
C PHE A 159 -11.49 5.17 11.53
N ARG A 160 -11.86 5.32 10.25
CA ARG A 160 -12.93 6.24 9.89
C ARG A 160 -14.29 5.79 10.42
N LEU A 161 -14.56 4.49 10.47
CA LEU A 161 -15.76 3.94 11.09
C LEU A 161 -15.84 4.23 12.58
N TYR A 162 -14.75 3.97 13.33
CA TYR A 162 -14.72 4.28 14.76
C TYR A 162 -14.91 5.76 15.02
N GLN A 163 -14.20 6.63 14.28
CA GLN A 163 -14.37 8.07 14.39
C GLN A 163 -15.83 8.48 14.12
N TYR A 164 -16.43 7.98 13.04
CA TYR A 164 -17.82 8.27 12.73
C TYR A 164 -18.79 7.81 13.81
N MET A 165 -18.62 6.59 14.33
CA MET A 165 -19.45 6.05 15.40
C MET A 165 -19.32 6.86 16.69
N ILE A 166 -18.10 7.29 17.04
CA ILE A 166 -17.83 8.14 18.21
C ILE A 166 -18.44 9.54 18.01
N GLU A 167 -18.35 10.11 16.81
CA GLU A 167 -18.92 11.42 16.47
C GLU A 167 -20.47 11.46 16.56
N HIS A 168 -21.15 10.31 16.41
CA HIS A 168 -22.61 10.25 16.23
C HIS A 168 -23.37 9.43 17.29
N GLU A 169 -22.67 8.80 18.24
CA GLU A 169 -23.30 7.98 19.28
C GLU A 169 -23.09 8.60 20.67
N ILE A 170 -23.99 8.27 21.60
CA ILE A 170 -23.93 8.70 23.01
C ILE A 170 -24.20 7.50 23.93
N GLY A 171 -23.75 7.58 25.18
CA GLY A 171 -24.01 6.57 26.21
C GLY A 171 -23.16 5.30 26.09
N SER A 172 -23.74 4.13 26.36
CA SER A 172 -22.98 2.86 26.47
C SER A 172 -22.32 2.40 25.16
N ASN A 173 -22.92 2.71 24.01
CA ASN A 173 -22.32 2.45 22.70
C ASN A 173 -21.07 3.30 22.49
N PHE A 174 -21.12 4.57 22.88
CA PHE A 174 -19.99 5.49 22.76
C PHE A 174 -18.78 4.99 23.56
N GLU A 175 -18.97 4.57 24.82
CA GLU A 175 -17.88 3.99 25.62
C GLU A 175 -17.25 2.77 24.93
N LEU A 176 -18.07 1.84 24.42
CA LEU A 176 -17.59 0.65 23.73
C LEU A 176 -16.78 1.00 22.47
N TYR A 177 -17.24 1.97 21.68
CA TYR A 177 -16.51 2.42 20.49
C TYR A 177 -15.21 3.13 20.84
N CYS A 178 -15.19 3.96 21.90
CA CYS A 178 -13.96 4.54 22.42
C CYS A 178 -12.95 3.47 22.88
N LYS A 179 -13.39 2.45 23.63
CA LYS A 179 -12.50 1.34 24.06
C LYS A 179 -11.95 0.55 22.88
N SER A 180 -12.80 0.27 21.89
CA SER A 180 -12.43 -0.48 20.68
C SER A 180 -11.44 0.31 19.84
N TYR A 181 -11.70 1.61 19.65
CA TYR A 181 -10.80 2.50 18.92
C TYR A 181 -9.46 2.67 19.65
N LEU A 182 -9.47 2.87 20.97
CA LEU A 182 -8.25 2.92 21.78
C LEU A 182 -7.43 1.64 21.64
N SER A 183 -8.07 0.48 21.70
CA SER A 183 -7.40 -0.82 21.54
C SER A 183 -6.77 -0.95 20.15
N LEU A 184 -7.46 -0.49 19.09
CA LEU A 184 -6.91 -0.42 17.73
C LEU A 184 -5.71 0.53 17.63
N LEU A 185 -5.80 1.73 18.23
CA LEU A 185 -4.71 2.71 18.23
C LEU A 185 -3.48 2.19 18.98
N LEU A 186 -3.67 1.50 20.11
CA LEU A 186 -2.59 0.85 20.86
C LEU A 186 -1.96 -0.30 20.08
N HIS A 187 -2.77 -1.10 19.38
CA HIS A 187 -2.28 -2.17 18.51
C HIS A 187 -1.36 -1.59 17.43
N LEU A 188 -1.83 -0.55 16.73
CA LEU A 188 -1.14 0.10 15.62
C LEU A 188 -0.06 1.12 16.03
N LYS A 189 0.07 1.42 17.33
CA LYS A 189 1.05 2.36 17.90
C LYS A 189 0.84 3.82 17.45
N GLU A 190 -0.41 4.21 17.22
CA GLU A 190 -0.82 5.56 16.84
C GLU A 190 -0.97 6.48 18.08
N PHE A 191 0.14 6.71 18.80
CA PHE A 191 0.15 7.41 20.09
C PHE A 191 -0.40 8.84 20.03
N ASP A 192 -0.13 9.57 18.94
CA ASP A 192 -0.68 10.92 18.72
C ASP A 192 -2.21 10.94 18.72
N LYS A 193 -2.84 9.87 18.21
CA LYS A 193 -4.31 9.75 18.14
C LYS A 193 -4.92 9.31 19.45
N ILE A 194 -4.17 8.55 20.27
CA ILE A 194 -4.61 8.17 21.62
C ILE A 194 -4.85 9.44 22.45
N ASP A 195 -3.95 10.42 22.38
CA ASP A 195 -4.11 11.68 23.09
C ASP A 195 -5.39 12.45 22.67
N VAL A 196 -5.69 12.46 21.37
CA VAL A 196 -6.93 13.07 20.84
C VAL A 196 -8.16 12.34 21.38
N LEU A 197 -8.16 11.01 21.32
CA LEU A 197 -9.27 10.19 21.81
C LEU A 197 -9.49 10.34 23.31
N VAL A 198 -8.43 10.35 24.11
CA VAL A 198 -8.50 10.51 25.57
C VAL A 198 -9.10 11.87 25.94
N ARG A 199 -8.74 12.94 25.22
CA ARG A 199 -9.38 14.25 25.39
C ARG A 199 -10.87 14.23 25.05
N GLU A 200 -11.28 13.45 24.06
CA GLU A 200 -12.69 13.25 23.72
C GLU A 200 -13.44 12.50 24.83
N ILE A 201 -12.85 11.43 25.36
CA ILE A 201 -13.40 10.63 26.46
C ILE A 201 -13.61 11.51 27.70
N ILE A 202 -12.62 12.32 28.07
CA ILE A 202 -12.71 13.24 29.22
C ILE A 202 -13.79 14.29 28.99
N ARG A 203 -13.87 14.87 27.78
CA ARG A 203 -14.89 15.89 27.45
C ARG A 203 -16.32 15.37 27.57
N ASN A 204 -16.53 14.08 27.29
CA ASN A 204 -17.83 13.43 27.36
C ASN A 204 -18.11 12.75 28.72
N ASP A 205 -17.27 12.99 29.74
CA ASP A 205 -17.43 12.50 31.12
C ASP A 205 -17.67 10.99 31.22
N LEU A 206 -16.90 10.21 30.45
CA LEU A 206 -17.05 8.75 30.47
C LEU A 206 -16.52 8.12 31.77
N PRO A 207 -17.11 6.98 32.19
CA PRO A 207 -16.59 6.21 33.31
C PRO A 207 -15.12 5.86 33.14
N ASN A 208 -14.35 5.98 34.23
CA ASN A 208 -12.92 5.72 34.28
C ASN A 208 -12.06 6.71 33.46
N SER A 209 -12.53 7.92 33.17
CA SER A 209 -11.75 9.00 32.54
C SER A 209 -10.33 9.15 33.12
N ASP A 210 -10.19 9.09 34.45
CA ASP A 210 -8.90 9.10 35.15
C ASP A 210 -7.94 7.97 34.71
N LEU A 211 -8.46 6.76 34.43
CA LEU A 211 -7.64 5.64 33.94
C LEU A 211 -7.16 5.88 32.50
N TYR A 212 -7.99 6.47 31.65
CA TYR A 212 -7.59 6.82 30.28
C TYR A 212 -6.51 7.91 30.27
N GLU A 213 -6.65 8.93 31.12
CA GLU A 213 -5.65 9.99 31.29
C GLU A 213 -4.33 9.43 31.83
N ALA A 214 -4.38 8.56 32.83
CA ALA A 214 -3.21 7.89 33.39
C ALA A 214 -2.51 6.98 32.36
N LEU A 215 -3.27 6.20 31.59
CA LEU A 215 -2.74 5.39 30.49
C LEU A 215 -1.99 6.27 29.47
N ASN A 216 -2.63 7.34 28.98
CA ASN A 216 -1.99 8.25 28.02
C ASN A 216 -0.71 8.83 28.60
N SER A 217 -0.74 9.30 29.84
CA SER A 217 0.42 9.87 30.52
C SER A 217 1.59 8.88 30.59
N GLU A 218 1.34 7.63 30.98
CA GLU A 218 2.38 6.59 31.03
C GLU A 218 2.93 6.25 29.64
N LEU A 219 2.07 6.19 28.62
CA LEU A 219 2.52 5.99 27.23
C LEU A 219 3.36 7.15 26.71
N GLN A 220 2.99 8.40 27.01
CA GLN A 220 3.79 9.57 26.62
C GLN A 220 5.15 9.59 27.32
N ILE A 221 5.21 9.20 28.60
CA ILE A 221 6.47 9.05 29.35
C ILE A 221 7.33 7.95 28.72
N LEU A 222 6.73 6.81 28.39
CA LEU A 222 7.42 5.69 27.74
C LEU A 222 8.00 6.12 26.39
N LEU A 223 7.19 6.76 25.54
CA LEU A 223 7.58 7.22 24.22
C LEU A 223 8.71 8.26 24.31
N ARG A 224 8.56 9.27 25.18
CA ARG A 224 9.60 10.28 25.41
C ARG A 224 10.91 9.65 25.90
N THR A 225 10.83 8.66 26.78
CA THR A 225 12.02 7.92 27.27
C THR A 225 12.72 7.19 26.13
N ALA A 226 11.97 6.48 25.29
CA ALA A 226 12.51 5.81 24.12
C ALA A 226 13.14 6.80 23.13
N GLN A 227 12.47 7.92 22.86
CA GLN A 227 12.97 8.97 21.97
C GLN A 227 14.26 9.61 22.49
N MET A 228 14.33 9.93 23.79
CA MET A 228 15.56 10.44 24.41
C MET A 228 16.70 9.43 24.32
N HIS A 229 16.41 8.14 24.51
CA HIS A 229 17.40 7.09 24.35
C HIS A 229 17.91 7.03 22.91
N ALA A 230 17.01 6.97 21.91
CA ALA A 230 17.37 6.97 20.49
C ALA A 230 18.20 8.20 20.09
N GLY A 231 17.81 9.40 20.56
CA GLY A 231 18.50 10.65 20.29
C GLY A 231 19.86 10.82 20.97
N SER A 232 20.11 10.10 22.06
CA SER A 232 21.37 10.15 22.82
C SER A 232 22.40 9.09 22.41
N ARG A 233 22.07 8.24 21.43
CA ARG A 233 22.99 7.23 20.90
C ARG A 233 24.23 7.88 20.30
N THR A 234 25.40 7.35 20.62
CA THR A 234 26.69 7.86 20.15
C THR A 234 27.17 7.17 18.86
N CYS A 235 26.63 5.99 18.55
CA CYS A 235 26.93 5.25 17.33
C CYS A 235 26.36 5.91 16.08
N LYS A 236 26.94 5.58 14.93
CA LYS A 236 26.49 6.03 13.60
C LYS A 236 25.45 5.07 13.05
N ASP A 237 24.22 5.14 13.53
CA ASP A 237 23.14 4.33 12.97
C ASP A 237 22.77 4.79 11.54
N ILE A 238 22.35 3.87 10.70
CA ILE A 238 21.97 4.10 9.30
C ILE A 238 20.48 3.81 9.14
N PHE A 239 19.74 4.76 8.58
CA PHE A 239 18.32 4.63 8.29
C PHE A 239 18.07 4.92 6.82
N ILE A 240 17.35 4.02 6.15
CA ILE A 240 16.91 4.18 4.77
C ILE A 240 15.38 4.08 4.77
N PHE A 241 14.72 5.23 4.65
CA PHE A 241 13.27 5.32 4.51
C PHE A 241 12.91 5.29 3.03
N ILE A 242 12.06 4.33 2.65
CA ILE A 242 11.60 4.12 1.27
C ILE A 242 10.07 4.22 1.21
N PRO A 243 9.47 5.42 1.13
CA PRO A 243 8.08 5.60 0.70
C PRO A 243 7.84 5.06 -0.71
N ASP A 244 7.13 3.94 -0.79
CA ASP A 244 6.73 3.26 -2.02
C ASP A 244 5.94 4.20 -2.93
N SER A 245 6.32 4.25 -4.21
CA SER A 245 5.59 5.01 -5.23
C SER A 245 5.58 6.54 -5.04
N MET A 246 6.45 7.10 -4.19
CA MET A 246 6.54 8.55 -3.99
C MET A 246 7.29 9.23 -5.15
N ARG A 247 6.75 10.35 -5.65
CA ARG A 247 7.30 11.07 -6.81
C ARG A 247 8.21 12.20 -6.36
N MET A 248 9.20 12.55 -7.17
CA MET A 248 10.03 13.73 -6.88
C MET A 248 9.21 15.01 -6.78
N LYS A 249 8.17 15.16 -7.61
CA LYS A 249 7.26 16.32 -7.57
C LYS A 249 6.49 16.43 -6.25
N ASP A 250 6.39 15.37 -5.46
CA ASP A 250 5.61 15.38 -4.22
C ASP A 250 6.32 16.10 -3.07
N ILE A 251 7.64 16.24 -3.16
CA ILE A 251 8.46 16.91 -2.14
C ILE A 251 7.97 18.35 -1.89
N GLN A 252 7.48 19.04 -2.92
CA GLN A 252 6.97 20.41 -2.77
C GLN A 252 5.72 20.53 -1.88
N PHE A 253 4.99 19.42 -1.66
CA PHE A 253 3.82 19.37 -0.77
C PHE A 253 4.19 18.91 0.65
N CYS A 254 5.46 18.57 0.86
CA CYS A 254 5.99 17.98 2.09
C CYS A 254 6.95 19.00 2.72
N SER A 255 6.47 19.71 3.74
CA SER A 255 7.19 20.81 4.39
C SER A 255 8.49 20.35 5.04
N PHE A 256 8.46 19.22 5.76
CA PHE A 256 9.63 18.63 6.38
C PHE A 256 10.59 18.10 5.32
N LEU A 257 10.13 17.36 4.31
CA LEU A 257 11.03 16.88 3.24
C LEU A 257 11.66 18.01 2.43
N THR A 258 10.93 19.11 2.22
CA THR A 258 11.49 20.33 1.62
C THR A 258 12.58 20.95 2.50
N ALA A 259 12.42 20.95 3.83
CA ALA A 259 13.45 21.42 4.75
C ALA A 259 14.64 20.45 4.84
N PHE A 260 14.37 19.14 4.84
CA PHE A 260 15.35 18.07 4.88
C PHE A 260 16.28 18.12 3.65
N SER A 261 15.73 18.37 2.46
CA SER A 261 16.53 18.47 1.22
C SER A 261 17.61 19.57 1.28
N ARG A 262 17.40 20.63 2.07
CA ARG A 262 18.36 21.73 2.28
C ARG A 262 19.48 21.37 3.25
N GLN A 263 19.29 20.31 4.03
CA GLN A 263 20.24 19.80 5.02
C GLN A 263 20.88 18.48 4.57
N ALA A 264 20.59 18.05 3.35
CA ALA A 264 21.02 16.77 2.78
C ALA A 264 21.76 16.97 1.46
N ILE A 265 22.47 15.93 1.03
CA ILE A 265 22.86 15.75 -0.36
C ILE A 265 21.61 15.30 -1.12
N THR A 266 21.11 16.14 -2.03
CA THR A 266 19.84 15.92 -2.74
C THR A 266 20.09 15.67 -4.22
N PHE A 267 19.61 14.56 -4.75
CA PHE A 267 19.70 14.20 -6.16
C PHE A 267 18.42 14.62 -6.90
N ASP A 268 18.49 15.75 -7.59
CA ASP A 268 17.34 16.36 -8.26
C ASP A 268 16.83 15.56 -9.46
N LYS A 269 17.67 14.69 -10.00
CA LYS A 269 17.43 13.91 -11.23
C LYS A 269 17.75 12.43 -11.01
N ALA A 270 17.17 11.85 -9.95
CA ALA A 270 17.21 10.43 -9.66
C ALA A 270 16.05 9.67 -10.34
N PHE A 271 16.35 8.57 -11.03
CA PHE A 271 15.38 7.80 -11.81
C PHE A 271 15.37 6.32 -11.45
N SER A 272 14.17 5.79 -11.21
CA SER A 272 13.94 4.39 -10.89
C SER A 272 14.34 3.44 -12.03
N PRO A 273 14.93 2.27 -11.74
CA PRO A 273 15.26 1.26 -12.75
C PRO A 273 14.04 0.49 -13.26
N SER A 274 12.88 0.60 -12.60
CA SER A 274 11.62 -0.01 -13.00
C SER A 274 10.46 0.92 -12.63
N THR A 275 9.24 0.46 -12.83
CA THR A 275 8.01 1.20 -12.50
C THR A 275 7.18 0.46 -11.45
N TYR A 276 7.72 -0.57 -10.80
CA TYR A 276 7.01 -1.33 -9.76
C TYR A 276 7.97 -1.92 -8.73
N THR A 277 7.48 -2.06 -7.51
CA THR A 277 8.26 -2.28 -6.28
C THR A 277 9.33 -3.35 -6.42
N HIS A 278 8.93 -4.57 -6.77
CA HIS A 278 9.85 -5.72 -6.81
C HIS A 278 11.05 -5.48 -7.72
N ALA A 279 10.81 -5.08 -8.97
CA ALA A 279 11.88 -4.82 -9.93
C ALA A 279 12.70 -3.58 -9.59
N SER A 280 12.07 -2.56 -8.98
CA SER A 280 12.77 -1.36 -8.53
C SER A 280 13.75 -1.69 -7.41
N PHE A 281 13.32 -2.45 -6.40
CA PHE A 281 14.16 -2.95 -5.31
C PHE A 281 15.33 -3.79 -5.83
N VAL A 282 15.05 -4.81 -6.65
CA VAL A 282 16.12 -5.64 -7.24
C VAL A 282 17.12 -4.76 -7.98
N GLY A 283 16.66 -3.82 -8.80
CA GLY A 283 17.54 -2.93 -9.54
C GLY A 283 18.36 -2.00 -8.66
N MET A 284 17.79 -1.48 -7.57
CA MET A 284 18.49 -0.60 -6.63
C MET A 284 19.67 -1.27 -5.94
N PHE A 285 19.48 -2.51 -5.47
CA PHE A 285 20.47 -3.19 -4.63
C PHE A 285 21.46 -4.07 -5.39
N THR A 286 21.13 -4.49 -6.62
CA THR A 286 21.99 -5.36 -7.43
C THR A 286 22.59 -4.66 -8.65
N GLY A 287 22.06 -3.49 -9.02
CA GLY A 287 22.33 -2.83 -10.30
C GLY A 287 21.88 -3.62 -11.53
N SER A 288 21.21 -4.77 -11.34
CA SER A 288 20.61 -5.57 -12.40
C SER A 288 19.32 -4.92 -12.91
N GLY A 289 18.88 -5.27 -14.12
CA GLY A 289 17.72 -4.63 -14.77
C GLY A 289 18.03 -3.82 -16.02
N LYS A 290 19.31 -3.72 -16.44
CA LYS A 290 19.68 -3.15 -17.75
C LYS A 290 19.12 -3.93 -18.94
N ASP A 291 18.89 -5.23 -18.78
CA ASP A 291 18.50 -6.15 -19.86
C ASP A 291 17.02 -6.57 -19.81
N GLY A 292 16.31 -6.29 -18.72
CA GLY A 292 14.93 -6.71 -18.49
C GLY A 292 14.75 -8.19 -18.12
N GLN A 293 15.82 -8.97 -17.99
CA GLN A 293 15.74 -10.42 -17.77
C GLN A 293 15.93 -10.83 -16.30
N ASN A 294 16.73 -10.07 -15.53
CA ASN A 294 17.01 -10.39 -14.12
C ASN A 294 15.95 -9.92 -13.10
N TYR A 295 14.78 -9.44 -13.55
CA TYR A 295 13.66 -9.09 -12.66
C TYR A 295 12.98 -10.30 -11.98
N HIS A 296 13.48 -11.51 -12.20
CA HIS A 296 13.00 -12.77 -11.62
C HIS A 296 13.66 -13.15 -10.29
N ALA A 297 14.60 -12.34 -9.79
CA ALA A 297 15.25 -12.67 -8.53
C ALA A 297 14.22 -12.60 -7.38
N ASP A 298 13.83 -13.77 -6.88
CA ASP A 298 12.92 -13.91 -5.72
C ASP A 298 13.48 -13.26 -4.45
N SER A 299 14.77 -12.90 -4.46
CA SER A 299 15.46 -12.20 -3.39
C SER A 299 16.60 -11.33 -3.91
N ILE A 300 17.00 -10.34 -3.14
CA ILE A 300 18.26 -9.61 -3.31
C ILE A 300 19.35 -10.38 -2.57
N ASN A 301 20.40 -10.83 -3.26
CA ASN A 301 21.55 -11.43 -2.59
C ASN A 301 22.36 -10.35 -1.87
N GLY A 302 22.27 -10.33 -0.55
CA GLY A 302 22.91 -9.32 0.29
C GLY A 302 24.44 -9.34 0.26
N GLU A 303 25.06 -10.49 -0.02
CA GLU A 303 26.54 -10.56 -0.15
C GLU A 303 27.06 -9.87 -1.42
N GLU A 304 26.22 -9.75 -2.45
CA GLU A 304 26.58 -9.07 -3.70
C GLU A 304 26.43 -7.55 -3.60
N SER A 305 25.57 -7.08 -2.71
CA SER A 305 25.38 -5.66 -2.41
C SER A 305 26.60 -5.07 -1.69
N SER A 306 27.16 -4.01 -2.26
CA SER A 306 28.26 -3.26 -1.63
C SER A 306 27.81 -2.59 -0.33
N LEU A 307 26.55 -2.12 -0.28
CA LEU A 307 25.98 -1.47 0.89
C LEU A 307 25.84 -2.44 2.08
N PHE A 308 25.32 -3.64 1.83
CA PHE A 308 25.21 -4.62 2.92
C PHE A 308 26.56 -5.19 3.33
N ARG A 309 27.50 -5.39 2.39
CA ARG A 309 28.89 -5.73 2.73
C ARG A 309 29.53 -4.65 3.60
N PHE A 310 29.32 -3.37 3.29
CA PHE A 310 29.76 -2.27 4.15
C PHE A 310 29.19 -2.42 5.57
N ALA A 311 27.89 -2.65 5.70
CA ALA A 311 27.23 -2.81 7.00
C ALA A 311 27.80 -4.02 7.79
N ILE A 312 27.97 -5.17 7.13
CA ILE A 312 28.54 -6.38 7.74
C ILE A 312 29.99 -6.14 8.20
N ASN A 313 30.83 -5.58 7.31
CA ASN A 313 32.25 -5.31 7.60
C ASN A 313 32.43 -4.30 8.74
N ASN A 314 31.47 -3.39 8.93
CA ASN A 314 31.44 -2.42 10.02
C ASN A 314 30.60 -2.88 11.22
N ASN A 315 30.27 -4.17 11.30
CA ASN A 315 29.65 -4.81 12.45
C ASN A 315 28.26 -4.25 12.84
N TYR A 316 27.51 -3.75 11.86
CA TYR A 316 26.14 -3.28 12.03
C TYR A 316 25.17 -4.43 12.34
N GLU A 317 24.20 -4.17 13.20
CA GLU A 317 22.99 -4.99 13.28
C GLU A 317 22.04 -4.56 12.16
N ILE A 318 21.69 -5.49 11.27
CA ILE A 318 20.90 -5.18 10.07
C ILE A 318 19.44 -5.59 10.28
N TYR A 319 18.54 -4.63 10.06
CA TYR A 319 17.11 -4.75 10.21
C TYR A 319 16.40 -4.36 8.92
N GLN A 320 15.42 -5.17 8.52
CA GLN A 320 14.55 -4.90 7.38
C GLN A 320 13.09 -4.82 7.85
N SER A 321 12.39 -3.74 7.51
CA SER A 321 10.97 -3.56 7.73
C SER A 321 10.22 -3.41 6.41
N GLY A 322 9.56 -4.49 5.98
CA GLY A 322 8.88 -4.56 4.68
C GLY A 322 9.83 -4.59 3.48
N GLY A 323 9.26 -4.43 2.27
CA GLY A 323 10.02 -4.43 1.02
C GLY A 323 10.30 -5.82 0.47
N HIS A 324 11.21 -5.91 -0.51
CA HIS A 324 11.61 -7.18 -1.13
C HIS A 324 12.60 -7.96 -0.27
N TYR A 325 12.49 -9.30 -0.24
CA TYR A 325 13.32 -10.15 0.64
C TYR A 325 14.81 -10.06 0.28
N ILE A 326 15.65 -9.87 1.30
CA ILE A 326 17.12 -9.86 1.17
C ILE A 326 17.67 -11.17 1.75
N SER A 327 18.39 -11.94 0.93
CA SER A 327 19.01 -13.21 1.29
C SER A 327 20.48 -13.04 1.67
N ASN A 328 21.08 -14.07 2.27
CA ASN A 328 22.51 -14.17 2.60
C ASN A 328 23.07 -13.01 3.46
N ILE A 329 22.24 -12.40 4.30
CA ILE A 329 22.72 -11.47 5.33
C ILE A 329 22.76 -12.20 6.68
N PRO A 330 23.95 -12.39 7.28
CA PRO A 330 24.07 -13.03 8.58
C PRO A 330 23.24 -12.29 9.65
N ASN A 331 22.36 -13.03 10.34
CA ASN A 331 21.50 -12.49 11.38
C ASN A 331 20.61 -11.32 10.90
N LEU A 332 20.14 -11.33 9.64
CA LEU A 332 19.13 -10.37 9.19
C LEU A 332 17.89 -10.49 10.07
N ASN A 333 17.54 -9.39 10.74
CA ASN A 333 16.37 -9.32 11.59
C ASN A 333 15.21 -8.70 10.81
N PHE A 334 14.18 -9.49 10.53
CA PHE A 334 12.93 -8.95 10.05
C PHE A 334 12.21 -8.24 11.19
N ILE A 335 11.94 -6.96 10.97
CA ILE A 335 11.01 -6.18 11.77
C ILE A 335 9.64 -6.75 11.43
N THR A 336 8.95 -7.26 12.45
CA THR A 336 7.71 -8.06 12.49
C THR A 336 7.90 -9.59 12.51
N ASN A 337 7.66 -10.18 13.69
CA ASN A 337 7.38 -11.62 13.90
C ASN A 337 5.98 -12.03 13.39
N LEU A 338 5.25 -11.07 12.82
CA LEU A 338 3.94 -11.27 12.23
C LEU A 338 4.19 -11.85 10.83
N ASP A 339 3.47 -12.93 10.54
CA ASP A 339 3.65 -13.79 9.38
C ASP A 339 4.09 -13.05 8.09
N ARG A 340 4.94 -13.67 7.27
CA ARG A 340 5.58 -13.11 6.05
C ARG A 340 4.60 -12.50 5.03
N PHE A 341 3.30 -12.65 5.28
CA PHE A 341 2.18 -12.17 4.49
C PHE A 341 1.59 -10.83 4.97
N GLN A 342 1.97 -10.30 6.13
CA GLN A 342 1.53 -8.97 6.57
C GLN A 342 2.35 -7.86 5.88
N LYS A 343 2.24 -7.77 4.56
CA LYS A 343 2.81 -6.68 3.74
C LYS A 343 2.24 -5.30 4.09
N ASN A 344 1.45 -5.17 5.14
CA ASN A 344 0.37 -4.20 5.27
C ASN A 344 0.39 -3.47 6.63
N ILE A 345 1.57 -3.36 7.23
CA ILE A 345 1.75 -2.81 8.58
C ILE A 345 1.94 -1.29 8.48
N PRO A 346 1.23 -0.47 9.28
CA PRO A 346 1.42 0.98 9.27
C PRO A 346 2.82 1.42 9.70
N LEU A 347 3.26 2.57 9.20
CA LEU A 347 4.54 3.18 9.51
C LEU A 347 4.76 3.36 11.03
N SER A 348 3.73 3.73 11.79
CA SER A 348 3.77 3.87 13.25
C SER A 348 4.19 2.60 13.97
N THR A 349 3.65 1.45 13.57
CA THR A 349 4.04 0.13 14.11
C THR A 349 5.47 -0.23 13.75
N ARG A 350 5.88 0.00 12.49
CA ARG A 350 7.28 -0.23 12.06
C ARG A 350 8.26 0.61 12.87
N TRP A 351 7.91 1.88 13.09
CA TRP A 351 8.74 2.81 13.85
C TRP A 351 8.84 2.43 15.33
N TRP A 352 7.76 1.96 15.94
CA TRP A 352 7.79 1.45 17.31
C TRP A 352 8.81 0.31 17.46
N GLU A 353 8.85 -0.62 16.51
CA GLU A 353 9.85 -1.69 16.52
C GLU A 353 11.28 -1.16 16.36
N VAL A 354 11.49 -0.17 15.49
CA VAL A 354 12.79 0.52 15.37
C VAL A 354 13.21 1.12 16.71
N LEU A 355 12.31 1.84 17.41
CA LEU A 355 12.59 2.39 18.74
C LEU A 355 12.95 1.29 19.75
N CYS A 356 12.22 0.18 19.74
CA CYS A 356 12.53 -0.98 20.58
C CYS A 356 13.95 -1.51 20.31
N ARG A 357 14.41 -1.58 19.05
CA ARG A 357 15.77 -2.01 18.72
C ARG A 357 16.83 -1.00 19.16
N LEU A 358 16.58 0.29 18.93
CA LEU A 358 17.49 1.37 19.34
C LEU A 358 17.66 1.42 20.86
N CYS A 359 16.65 1.05 21.64
CA CYS A 359 16.71 0.98 23.11
C CYS A 359 17.40 -0.28 23.66
N ASN A 360 17.49 -1.33 22.86
CA ASN A 360 17.89 -2.67 23.33
C ASN A 360 19.34 -3.07 23.02
N SER A 361 20.07 -2.26 22.25
CA SER A 361 21.44 -2.56 21.82
C SER A 361 22.24 -1.28 21.72
N SER A 362 23.50 -1.29 22.14
CA SER A 362 24.43 -0.16 21.95
C SER A 362 25.25 -0.28 20.66
N ARG A 363 25.05 -1.34 19.88
CA ARG A 363 25.75 -1.57 18.61
C ARG A 363 25.18 -0.65 17.52
N PRO A 364 25.97 -0.27 16.51
CA PRO A 364 25.47 0.46 15.35
C PRO A 364 24.42 -0.37 14.62
N GLN A 365 23.35 0.26 14.17
CA GLN A 365 22.22 -0.40 13.51
C GLN A 365 22.01 0.13 12.10
N PHE A 366 21.63 -0.75 11.18
CA PHE A 366 21.26 -0.45 9.81
C PHE A 366 19.78 -0.81 9.65
N HIS A 367 18.95 0.16 9.33
CA HIS A 367 17.49 -0.02 9.18
C HIS A 367 17.08 0.30 7.76
N LEU A 368 16.53 -0.70 7.06
CA LEU A 368 15.83 -0.53 5.79
C LEU A 368 14.32 -0.54 6.03
N ILE A 369 13.65 0.60 5.82
CA ILE A 369 12.25 0.81 6.21
C ILE A 369 11.43 1.11 4.96
N HIS A 370 10.67 0.13 4.47
CA HIS A 370 9.74 0.30 3.36
C HIS A 370 8.38 0.79 3.87
N ILE A 371 7.89 1.88 3.30
CA ILE A 371 6.71 2.63 3.74
C ILE A 371 5.67 2.56 2.62
N LEU A 372 4.40 2.27 2.93
CA LEU A 372 3.40 1.91 1.91
C LEU A 372 2.25 2.91 1.78
N GLU A 373 2.23 3.92 2.63
CA GLU A 373 1.18 4.92 2.69
C GLU A 373 1.01 5.62 1.33
N THR A 374 2.11 5.96 0.66
CA THR A 374 2.10 6.57 -0.68
C THR A 374 1.78 5.60 -1.82
N HIS A 375 1.69 4.29 -1.55
CA HIS A 375 1.24 3.31 -2.54
C HIS A 375 -0.29 3.26 -2.62
N SER A 376 -0.85 3.03 -3.81
CA SER A 376 -2.29 2.87 -4.01
C SER A 376 -2.88 1.76 -3.11
N PRO A 377 -4.02 1.96 -2.44
CA PRO A 377 -5.00 3.01 -2.70
C PRO A 377 -4.82 4.28 -1.84
N PHE A 378 -3.61 4.59 -1.39
CA PHE A 378 -3.27 5.82 -0.65
C PHE A 378 -4.00 5.89 0.68
N LEU A 379 -3.51 5.14 1.67
CA LEU A 379 -4.20 5.03 2.94
C LEU A 379 -3.33 5.42 4.14
N CYS A 380 -3.92 6.15 5.08
CA CYS A 380 -3.31 6.51 6.36
C CYS A 380 -4.35 6.66 7.49
N ALA A 381 -3.87 6.90 8.72
CA ALA A 381 -4.72 7.10 9.91
C ALA A 381 -5.31 8.51 10.03
N GLU A 382 -5.04 9.42 9.08
CA GLU A 382 -5.40 10.85 9.16
C GLU A 382 -6.36 11.33 8.06
N HIS A 383 -7.07 10.41 7.42
CA HIS A 383 -8.06 10.81 6.42
C HIS A 383 -9.16 11.69 7.02
N LEU A 384 -9.35 12.85 6.41
CA LEU A 384 -10.40 13.80 6.79
C LEU A 384 -11.69 13.53 6.03
N LYS A 385 -11.55 12.99 4.81
CA LYS A 385 -12.66 12.68 3.92
C LYS A 385 -12.94 11.17 3.89
N PRO A 386 -14.14 10.77 3.41
CA PRO A 386 -14.44 9.38 3.08
C PRO A 386 -13.33 8.72 2.25
N VAL A 387 -12.79 7.60 2.75
CA VAL A 387 -11.68 6.88 2.13
C VAL A 387 -12.18 5.98 1.01
N SER A 388 -11.52 6.02 -0.15
CA SER A 388 -11.77 5.11 -1.25
C SER A 388 -10.62 4.13 -1.41
N SER A 389 -10.93 2.84 -1.32
CA SER A 389 -10.02 1.74 -1.67
C SER A 389 -9.93 1.51 -3.19
N ARG A 390 -10.70 2.27 -3.99
CA ARG A 390 -10.79 2.05 -5.43
C ARG A 390 -9.65 2.64 -6.22
N PHE A 391 -8.83 3.49 -5.62
CA PHE A 391 -7.73 4.16 -6.31
C PHE A 391 -6.57 3.21 -6.57
N THR A 392 -6.82 2.18 -7.38
CA THR A 392 -5.88 1.16 -7.79
C THR A 392 -5.69 1.21 -9.30
N PRO A 393 -4.53 0.74 -9.83
CA PRO A 393 -4.35 0.60 -11.26
C PRO A 393 -5.45 -0.25 -11.91
N TYR A 394 -5.84 -1.35 -11.27
CA TYR A 394 -6.87 -2.25 -11.81
C TYR A 394 -8.19 -1.49 -12.08
N ASN A 395 -8.71 -0.76 -11.09
CA ASN A 395 -9.97 -0.06 -11.24
C ASN A 395 -9.89 1.07 -12.28
N TYR A 396 -8.79 1.81 -12.30
CA TYR A 396 -8.59 2.90 -13.27
C TYR A 396 -8.64 2.36 -14.71
N TYR A 397 -7.91 1.28 -14.98
CA TYR A 397 -7.86 0.69 -16.32
C TYR A 397 -9.11 -0.13 -16.64
N ASN A 398 -9.82 -0.67 -15.66
CA ASN A 398 -11.07 -1.37 -15.88
C ASN A 398 -12.24 -0.41 -16.17
N ASN A 399 -12.19 0.83 -15.65
CA ASN A 399 -13.25 1.83 -15.81
C ASN A 399 -12.70 3.22 -16.19
N SER A 400 -12.34 3.41 -17.47
CA SER A 400 -11.72 4.64 -17.96
C SER A 400 -12.59 5.90 -17.90
N SER A 401 -13.89 5.78 -17.61
CA SER A 401 -14.73 6.97 -17.36
C SER A 401 -14.54 7.57 -15.98
N ASP A 402 -14.02 6.79 -15.02
CA ASP A 402 -13.72 7.28 -13.69
C ASP A 402 -12.30 7.86 -13.68
N LYS A 403 -12.21 9.18 -13.72
CA LYS A 403 -10.92 9.86 -13.65
C LYS A 403 -10.24 9.69 -12.29
N HIS A 404 -10.87 9.10 -11.26
CA HIS A 404 -10.30 9.00 -9.91
C HIS A 404 -9.80 10.37 -9.38
N THR A 405 -10.50 11.48 -9.68
CA THR A 405 -10.06 12.83 -9.27
C THR A 405 -9.95 12.97 -7.75
N ASP A 406 -10.76 12.22 -7.01
CA ASP A 406 -10.72 12.18 -5.55
C ASP A 406 -9.46 11.45 -5.01
N GLY A 407 -8.79 10.65 -5.85
CA GLY A 407 -7.56 9.95 -5.51
C GLY A 407 -6.38 10.89 -5.27
N GLU A 408 -6.33 12.03 -5.96
CA GLU A 408 -5.30 13.05 -5.73
C GLU A 408 -5.48 13.72 -4.36
N ALA A 409 -6.71 14.02 -3.96
CA ALA A 409 -7.00 14.59 -2.65
C ALA A 409 -6.62 13.60 -1.52
N GLN A 410 -6.98 12.32 -1.67
CA GLN A 410 -6.63 11.27 -0.71
C GLN A 410 -5.10 11.08 -0.63
N TYR A 411 -4.40 11.12 -1.77
CA TYR A 411 -2.94 11.08 -1.81
C TYR A 411 -2.28 12.26 -1.08
N HIS A 412 -2.80 13.48 -1.24
CA HIS A 412 -2.29 14.64 -0.51
C HIS A 412 -2.47 14.55 1.01
N GLU A 413 -3.55 13.92 1.49
CA GLU A 413 -3.71 13.63 2.92
C GLU A 413 -2.63 12.67 3.41
N VAL A 414 -2.31 11.64 2.61
CA VAL A 414 -1.22 10.71 2.92
C VAL A 414 0.14 11.40 2.92
N LEU A 415 0.44 12.25 1.93
CA LEU A 415 1.70 13.00 1.90
C LEU A 415 1.89 13.84 3.16
N ARG A 416 0.83 14.49 3.65
CA ARG A 416 0.88 15.28 4.90
C ARG A 416 1.14 14.39 6.11
N TYR A 417 0.44 13.26 6.22
CA TYR A 417 0.66 12.28 7.29
C TYR A 417 2.10 11.76 7.29
N LEU A 418 2.60 11.37 6.10
CA LEU A 418 3.94 10.85 5.93
C LEU A 418 5.00 11.90 6.27
N ASP A 419 4.85 13.14 5.79
CA ASP A 419 5.79 14.24 6.06
C ASP A 419 5.93 14.51 7.56
N LYS A 420 4.80 14.62 8.28
CA LYS A 420 4.77 14.79 9.74
C LYS A 420 5.39 13.58 10.47
N SER A 421 5.08 12.37 10.00
CA SER A 421 5.60 11.14 10.60
C SER A 421 7.12 11.06 10.44
N LEU A 422 7.64 11.30 9.23
CA LEU A 422 9.08 11.34 8.96
C LEU A 422 9.77 12.44 9.75
N GLU A 423 9.16 13.62 9.90
CA GLU A 423 9.70 14.69 10.73
C GLU A 423 9.93 14.22 12.17
N SER A 424 8.90 13.65 12.79
CA SER A 424 8.96 13.12 14.16
C SER A 424 10.03 12.04 14.31
N MET A 425 10.09 11.10 13.36
CA MET A 425 11.07 10.01 13.36
C MET A 425 12.50 10.54 13.22
N VAL A 426 12.75 11.37 12.22
CA VAL A 426 14.09 11.90 11.92
C VAL A 426 14.59 12.83 13.02
N ASN A 427 13.70 13.60 13.67
CA ASN A 427 14.04 14.45 14.81
C ASN A 427 14.30 13.66 16.10
N THR A 428 13.79 12.43 16.20
CA THR A 428 14.06 11.52 17.32
C THR A 428 15.48 10.91 17.24
N LEU A 429 16.04 10.80 16.04
CA LEU A 429 17.33 10.15 15.82
C LEU A 429 18.50 10.98 16.34
N SER A 430 19.58 10.29 16.75
CA SER A 430 20.84 10.94 17.11
C SER A 430 21.38 11.79 15.95
N LYS A 431 22.03 12.91 16.28
CA LYS A 431 22.71 13.78 15.29
C LYS A 431 23.83 13.07 14.52
N ASN A 432 24.34 11.95 15.06
CA ASN A 432 25.34 11.11 14.41
C ASN A 432 24.74 10.10 13.43
N SER A 433 23.40 10.02 13.33
CA SER A 433 22.71 9.09 12.44
C SER A 433 22.82 9.53 10.99
N ILE A 434 22.93 8.55 10.11
CA ILE A 434 22.88 8.72 8.66
C ILE A 434 21.46 8.43 8.22
N VAL A 435 20.85 9.38 7.51
CA VAL A 435 19.44 9.28 7.12
C VAL A 435 19.34 9.42 5.61
N THR A 436 18.84 8.38 4.97
CA THR A 436 18.49 8.37 3.55
C THR A 436 16.98 8.34 3.42
N ILE A 437 16.43 9.23 2.59
CA ILE A 437 15.03 9.21 2.18
C ILE A 437 15.01 9.10 0.66
N CYS A 438 14.46 8.01 0.14
CA CYS A 438 14.34 7.79 -1.30
C CYS A 438 13.01 7.11 -1.65
N SER A 439 12.64 7.10 -2.92
CA SER A 439 11.56 6.22 -3.39
C SER A 439 12.11 5.15 -4.32
N ASP A 440 11.48 3.99 -4.32
CA ASP A 440 11.80 2.90 -5.21
C ASP A 440 11.31 3.19 -6.64
N HIS A 441 10.09 3.70 -6.80
CA HIS A 441 9.52 4.24 -8.04
C HIS A 441 8.53 5.38 -7.72
N GLY A 442 7.94 5.99 -8.73
CA GLY A 442 6.81 6.90 -8.55
C GLY A 442 5.50 6.23 -8.97
N GLY A 443 4.41 6.98 -9.04
CA GLY A 443 3.15 6.48 -9.59
C GLY A 443 2.14 7.59 -9.80
N GLY A 444 1.23 7.41 -10.77
CA GLY A 444 0.17 8.39 -10.96
C GLY A 444 -0.92 8.30 -9.89
N THR A 445 -1.62 9.40 -9.65
CA THR A 445 -2.58 9.53 -8.53
C THR A 445 -4.04 9.56 -8.99
N GLY A 446 -4.28 9.41 -10.29
CA GLY A 446 -5.58 9.67 -10.93
C GLY A 446 -5.64 11.04 -11.61
N GLY A 447 -6.86 11.50 -11.88
CA GLY A 447 -7.18 12.69 -12.67
C GLY A 447 -6.86 12.50 -14.15
N ASP A 448 -5.97 13.35 -14.66
CA ASP A 448 -5.47 13.28 -16.04
C ASP A 448 -4.26 12.33 -16.18
N GLU A 449 -3.81 11.71 -15.09
CA GLU A 449 -2.73 10.72 -15.05
C GLU A 449 -3.31 9.33 -14.71
N PRO A 450 -2.73 8.23 -15.23
CA PRO A 450 -3.12 6.89 -14.81
C PRO A 450 -2.93 6.66 -13.31
N THR A 451 -3.86 6.00 -12.63
CA THR A 451 -3.65 5.67 -11.21
C THR A 451 -2.64 4.53 -11.02
N GLY A 452 -1.72 4.73 -10.09
CA GLY A 452 -0.63 3.85 -9.67
C GLY A 452 0.52 3.76 -10.66
N HIS A 453 1.37 2.76 -10.46
CA HIS A 453 2.73 2.69 -11.02
C HIS A 453 2.90 1.62 -12.12
N VAL A 454 1.93 0.71 -12.25
CA VAL A 454 2.17 -0.56 -12.94
C VAL A 454 2.30 -0.43 -14.45
N PHE A 455 1.68 0.56 -15.10
CA PHE A 455 1.48 0.55 -16.55
C PHE A 455 2.42 1.46 -17.36
N THR A 456 2.82 2.61 -16.86
CA THR A 456 3.54 3.62 -17.66
C THR A 456 4.95 3.88 -17.17
N CYS A 457 5.74 4.60 -17.96
CA CYS A 457 7.06 5.13 -17.54
C CYS A 457 7.14 6.65 -17.78
N TYR A 458 6.04 7.35 -17.51
CA TYR A 458 6.02 8.81 -17.53
C TYR A 458 6.89 9.34 -16.39
N GLU A 459 7.23 10.63 -16.43
CA GLU A 459 8.16 11.21 -15.46
C GLU A 459 7.68 10.99 -14.01
N ASN A 460 6.37 10.99 -13.77
CA ASN A 460 5.78 10.69 -12.46
C ASN A 460 6.01 9.25 -11.99
N ASP A 461 6.24 8.28 -12.88
CA ASP A 461 6.41 6.86 -12.52
C ASP A 461 7.88 6.53 -12.19
N ILE A 462 8.81 7.36 -12.68
CA ILE A 462 10.25 7.04 -12.63
C ILE A 462 11.10 8.11 -11.94
N HIS A 463 10.67 9.38 -11.89
CA HIS A 463 11.43 10.44 -11.24
C HIS A 463 11.12 10.46 -9.75
N VAL A 464 12.09 10.03 -8.95
CA VAL A 464 11.92 9.74 -7.52
C VAL A 464 12.76 10.66 -6.65
N PRO A 465 12.34 10.92 -5.40
CA PRO A 465 13.21 11.57 -4.42
C PRO A 465 14.39 10.68 -4.07
N PHE A 466 15.55 11.30 -3.85
CA PHE A 466 16.73 10.67 -3.27
C PHE A 466 17.56 11.73 -2.53
N MET A 467 17.55 11.64 -1.20
CA MET A 467 18.19 12.60 -0.30
C MET A 467 18.97 11.85 0.79
N ILE A 468 20.20 12.27 1.06
CA ILE A 468 21.08 11.65 2.05
C ILE A 468 21.62 12.71 3.01
N ARG A 469 21.31 12.59 4.29
CA ARG A 469 21.90 13.41 5.36
C ARG A 469 23.00 12.62 6.07
N LEU A 470 24.23 13.14 5.99
CA LEU A 470 25.40 12.60 6.67
C LEU A 470 25.90 13.62 7.68
N PRO A 471 26.28 13.22 8.90
CA PRO A 471 26.83 14.15 9.89
C PRO A 471 28.09 14.89 9.42
N SER A 472 28.90 14.26 8.56
CA SER A 472 30.19 14.77 8.10
C SER A 472 30.15 15.48 6.75
N ALA A 473 29.06 15.38 5.98
CA ALA A 473 28.99 15.94 4.63
C ALA A 473 28.26 17.28 4.61
N GLN A 474 28.73 18.20 3.76
CA GLN A 474 28.02 19.45 3.52
C GLN A 474 26.77 19.20 2.67
N PRO A 475 25.61 19.81 3.02
CA PRO A 475 24.43 19.75 2.17
C PRO A 475 24.72 20.30 0.79
N CYS A 476 24.28 19.60 -0.26
CA CYS A 476 24.45 20.05 -1.63
C CYS A 476 23.36 19.49 -2.53
N LYS A 477 23.21 20.10 -3.70
CA LYS A 477 22.22 19.72 -4.69
C LYS A 477 22.91 19.19 -5.94
N ILE A 478 22.56 17.97 -6.33
CA ILE A 478 23.14 17.27 -7.47
C ILE A 478 22.13 17.26 -8.62
N GLU A 479 22.44 17.97 -9.69
CA GLU A 479 21.57 18.10 -10.87
C GLU A 479 21.96 17.16 -12.03
N LYS A 480 22.98 16.32 -11.82
CA LYS A 480 23.43 15.28 -12.77
C LYS A 480 22.40 14.15 -12.83
N LEU A 481 22.32 13.44 -13.96
CA LEU A 481 21.42 12.29 -14.06
C LEU A 481 21.94 11.12 -13.24
N PHE A 482 21.08 10.62 -12.38
CA PHE A 482 21.37 9.49 -11.52
C PHE A 482 20.36 8.37 -11.77
N SER A 483 20.85 7.17 -12.04
CA SER A 483 20.00 5.99 -12.07
C SER A 483 20.02 5.34 -10.70
N MET A 484 18.83 5.08 -10.15
CA MET A 484 18.68 4.34 -8.90
C MET A 484 19.22 2.90 -9.01
N SER A 485 19.53 2.38 -10.20
CA SER A 485 20.34 1.14 -10.33
C SER A 485 21.78 1.27 -9.79
N ARG A 486 22.24 2.49 -9.53
CA ARG A 486 23.52 2.78 -8.87
C ARG A 486 23.34 3.16 -7.40
N PHE A 487 22.16 2.96 -6.82
CA PHE A 487 21.87 3.27 -5.43
C PHE A 487 22.83 2.56 -4.48
N ASP A 488 22.99 1.25 -4.61
CA ASP A 488 23.89 0.43 -3.78
C ASP A 488 25.34 0.94 -3.77
N PRO A 489 26.06 1.02 -4.90
CA PRO A 489 27.45 1.49 -4.90
C PRO A 489 27.58 2.98 -4.54
N MET A 490 26.57 3.81 -4.84
CA MET A 490 26.58 5.22 -4.46
C MET A 490 26.55 5.39 -2.94
N LEU A 491 25.60 4.71 -2.27
CA LEU A 491 25.48 4.83 -0.83
C LEU A 491 26.68 4.18 -0.11
N ALA A 492 27.16 3.03 -0.58
CA ALA A 492 28.36 2.39 -0.03
C ALA A 492 29.60 3.30 -0.14
N SER A 493 29.89 3.84 -1.34
CA SER A 493 31.01 4.77 -1.55
C SER A 493 30.91 5.97 -0.61
N LEU A 494 29.72 6.56 -0.51
CA LEU A 494 29.51 7.74 0.30
C LEU A 494 29.66 7.46 1.80
N LEU A 495 29.26 6.27 2.27
CA LEU A 495 29.47 5.83 3.65
C LEU A 495 30.95 5.54 3.97
N GLU A 496 31.71 5.06 2.99
CA GLU A 496 33.13 4.72 3.12
C GLU A 496 34.04 5.95 3.06
N SER A 497 33.86 6.81 2.06
CA SER A 497 34.75 7.96 1.80
C SER A 497 34.20 9.28 2.33
N GLY A 498 32.89 9.39 2.54
CA GLY A 498 32.23 10.68 2.77
C GLY A 498 32.09 11.53 1.49
N GLU A 499 32.47 11.00 0.33
CA GLU A 499 32.49 11.70 -0.94
C GLU A 499 31.61 11.01 -2.00
N ILE A 500 31.10 11.81 -2.93
CA ILE A 500 30.29 11.33 -4.05
C ILE A 500 31.24 10.77 -5.13
N ASP A 501 31.04 9.53 -5.54
CA ASP A 501 31.74 8.97 -6.70
C ASP A 501 31.11 9.49 -8.00
N ASP A 502 31.80 10.44 -8.62
CA ASP A 502 31.38 11.08 -9.86
C ASP A 502 31.27 10.10 -11.05
N ASN A 503 31.90 8.93 -10.98
CA ASN A 503 31.83 7.90 -12.03
C ASN A 503 30.49 7.16 -12.07
N LEU A 504 29.67 7.30 -11.02
CA LEU A 504 28.35 6.68 -10.95
C LEU A 504 27.26 7.51 -11.67
N PHE A 505 27.56 8.75 -12.05
CA PHE A 505 26.67 9.54 -12.88
C PHE A 505 26.71 9.09 -14.33
N THR A 506 25.60 9.32 -15.03
CA THR A 506 25.44 8.90 -16.42
C THR A 506 24.90 10.06 -17.25
N THR A 507 25.06 9.97 -18.56
CA THR A 507 24.39 10.90 -19.50
C THR A 507 22.97 10.44 -19.83
N HIS A 508 22.63 9.19 -19.49
CA HIS A 508 21.36 8.54 -19.77
C HIS A 508 21.02 7.52 -18.68
N VAL A 509 19.75 7.44 -18.30
CA VAL A 509 19.22 6.44 -17.37
C VAL A 509 18.34 5.42 -18.10
N TYR A 510 18.24 4.24 -17.52
CA TYR A 510 17.43 3.14 -18.02
C TYR A 510 16.31 2.80 -17.04
N THR A 511 15.14 2.53 -17.58
CA THR A 511 14.03 1.89 -16.87
C THR A 511 13.50 0.79 -17.76
N ALA A 512 13.24 -0.38 -17.21
CA ALA A 512 12.59 -1.45 -17.97
C ALA A 512 11.50 -2.10 -17.14
N ARG A 513 10.55 -2.70 -17.85
CA ARG A 513 9.46 -3.47 -17.25
C ARG A 513 9.10 -4.61 -18.18
N ARG A 514 8.62 -5.70 -17.61
CA ARG A 514 8.06 -6.81 -18.36
C ARG A 514 6.58 -6.59 -18.66
N ALA A 515 6.02 -7.47 -19.48
CA ALA A 515 4.58 -7.53 -19.65
C ALA A 515 3.88 -7.75 -18.30
N VAL A 516 2.71 -7.15 -18.16
CA VAL A 516 1.81 -7.41 -17.03
C VAL A 516 1.48 -8.91 -17.05
N TYR A 517 1.72 -9.60 -15.93
CA TYR A 517 1.59 -11.07 -15.85
C TYR A 517 0.35 -11.53 -15.08
N LYS A 518 -0.35 -10.63 -14.38
CA LYS A 518 -1.58 -10.96 -13.64
C LYS A 518 -2.68 -11.36 -14.62
N SER A 519 -3.12 -12.61 -14.56
CA SER A 519 -4.11 -13.19 -15.49
C SER A 519 -5.42 -12.40 -15.49
N GLU A 520 -5.89 -11.97 -14.31
CA GLU A 520 -7.06 -11.09 -14.14
C GLU A 520 -6.96 -9.80 -14.99
N TRP A 521 -5.77 -9.24 -15.16
CA TRP A 521 -5.58 -7.99 -15.90
C TRP A 521 -5.48 -8.25 -17.39
N ILE A 522 -4.79 -9.33 -17.77
CA ILE A 522 -4.61 -9.74 -19.17
C ILE A 522 -5.93 -10.23 -19.77
N LEU A 523 -6.75 -10.93 -19.00
CA LEU A 523 -8.02 -11.49 -19.49
C LEU A 523 -9.15 -10.45 -19.51
N ASN A 524 -8.95 -9.28 -18.90
CA ASN A 524 -9.94 -8.21 -18.88
C ASN A 524 -9.82 -7.30 -20.13
N ASP A 525 -10.85 -7.32 -20.97
CA ASP A 525 -10.90 -6.55 -22.23
C ASP A 525 -10.84 -5.04 -22.02
N ASN A 526 -11.43 -4.51 -20.95
CA ASN A 526 -11.39 -3.07 -20.67
C ASN A 526 -9.97 -2.65 -20.30
N ILE A 527 -9.31 -3.42 -19.42
CA ILE A 527 -7.91 -3.15 -19.05
C ILE A 527 -7.02 -3.22 -20.29
N ARG A 528 -7.13 -4.26 -21.11
CA ARG A 528 -6.35 -4.36 -22.36
C ARG A 528 -6.57 -3.18 -23.29
N ARG A 529 -7.82 -2.78 -23.50
CA ARG A 529 -8.18 -1.66 -24.36
C ARG A 529 -7.62 -0.33 -23.83
N ASN A 530 -7.75 -0.11 -22.52
CA ASN A 530 -7.39 1.15 -21.88
C ASN A 530 -5.88 1.28 -21.63
N ALA A 531 -5.20 0.18 -21.28
CA ALA A 531 -3.74 0.14 -21.16
C ALA A 531 -3.05 0.18 -22.52
N GLY A 532 -3.64 -0.45 -23.55
CA GLY A 532 -3.04 -0.53 -24.88
C GLY A 532 -1.65 -1.17 -24.83
N GLU A 533 -0.66 -0.51 -25.45
CA GLU A 533 0.74 -1.01 -25.51
C GLU A 533 1.38 -1.18 -24.13
N TRP A 534 0.90 -0.42 -23.14
CA TRP A 534 1.42 -0.42 -21.79
C TRP A 534 1.13 -1.72 -21.03
N ILE A 535 0.39 -2.68 -21.60
CA ILE A 535 0.27 -4.02 -21.03
C ILE A 535 1.49 -4.89 -21.35
N HIS A 536 2.23 -4.57 -22.41
CA HIS A 536 3.42 -5.31 -22.85
C HIS A 536 4.69 -4.81 -22.15
N GLY A 537 5.76 -5.59 -22.17
CA GLY A 537 7.04 -5.12 -21.64
C GLY A 537 7.61 -3.97 -22.48
N PHE A 538 8.46 -3.17 -21.84
CA PHE A 538 9.17 -2.08 -22.50
C PHE A 538 10.57 -1.89 -21.92
N LYS A 539 11.42 -1.25 -22.72
CA LYS A 539 12.69 -0.66 -22.31
C LYS A 539 12.66 0.84 -22.60
N MET A 540 13.11 1.64 -21.65
CA MET A 540 13.13 3.08 -21.72
C MET A 540 14.55 3.61 -21.49
N LEU A 541 14.98 4.52 -22.35
CA LEU A 541 16.22 5.29 -22.24
C LEU A 541 15.87 6.77 -22.11
N ARG A 542 16.42 7.45 -21.10
CA ARG A 542 16.16 8.88 -20.86
C ARG A 542 17.43 9.68 -20.62
N SER A 543 17.63 10.71 -21.43
CA SER A 543 18.65 11.75 -21.25
C SER A 543 18.05 12.99 -20.58
N SER A 544 18.80 14.09 -20.53
CA SER A 544 18.27 15.40 -20.11
C SER A 544 17.29 16.00 -21.13
N GLU A 545 17.36 15.57 -22.39
CA GLU A 545 16.61 16.18 -23.51
C GLU A 545 15.56 15.26 -24.12
N PHE A 546 15.76 13.95 -24.05
CA PHE A 546 14.94 12.97 -24.77
C PHE A 546 14.59 11.77 -23.89
N LYS A 547 13.41 11.20 -24.16
CA LYS A 547 12.98 9.90 -23.65
C LYS A 547 12.57 9.02 -24.82
N TYR A 548 13.22 7.86 -24.96
CA TYR A 548 12.92 6.86 -25.98
C TYR A 548 12.41 5.58 -25.30
N ILE A 549 11.36 4.98 -25.87
CA ILE A 549 10.72 3.77 -25.35
C ILE A 549 10.60 2.78 -26.50
N SER A 550 11.01 1.55 -26.25
CA SER A 550 10.85 0.40 -27.15
C SER A 550 9.99 -0.66 -26.46
N PHE A 551 8.86 -1.02 -27.07
CA PHE A 551 7.94 -2.04 -26.56
C PHE A 551 8.29 -3.42 -27.13
N GLU A 552 7.90 -4.47 -26.42
CA GLU A 552 8.01 -5.86 -26.90
C GLU A 552 7.26 -6.11 -28.22
N THR A 553 6.25 -5.27 -28.54
CA THR A 553 5.51 -5.29 -29.80
C THR A 553 6.30 -4.76 -31.00
N GLY A 554 7.52 -4.25 -30.78
CA GLY A 554 8.35 -3.57 -31.79
C GLY A 554 7.96 -2.12 -32.02
N ARG A 555 6.92 -1.62 -31.34
CA ARG A 555 6.56 -0.20 -31.37
C ARG A 555 7.59 0.64 -30.62
N GLU A 556 7.83 1.84 -31.13
CA GLU A 556 8.75 2.80 -30.53
C GLU A 556 8.07 4.15 -30.27
N LEU A 557 8.47 4.82 -29.20
CA LEU A 557 8.06 6.19 -28.87
C LEU A 557 9.30 7.06 -28.59
N LEU A 558 9.24 8.32 -29.00
CA LEU A 558 10.26 9.34 -28.71
C LEU A 558 9.60 10.64 -28.27
N TYR A 559 10.04 11.13 -27.11
CA TYR A 559 9.61 12.38 -26.51
C TYR A 559 10.77 13.35 -26.39
N LYS A 560 10.48 14.64 -26.57
CA LYS A 560 11.40 15.74 -26.25
C LYS A 560 11.00 16.29 -24.88
N LEU A 561 11.88 16.12 -23.90
CA LEU A 561 11.63 16.53 -22.52
C LEU A 561 11.66 18.06 -22.38
N PRO A 562 10.93 18.61 -21.38
CA PRO A 562 10.11 17.92 -20.39
C PRO A 562 8.70 17.53 -20.87
N ASN A 563 8.35 17.74 -22.16
CA ASN A 563 7.00 17.53 -22.65
C ASN A 563 6.76 16.10 -23.16
N GLU A 564 6.03 15.31 -22.38
CA GLU A 564 5.62 13.95 -22.74
C GLU A 564 4.26 13.86 -23.45
N LYS A 565 3.57 15.00 -23.65
CA LYS A 565 2.22 15.02 -24.26
C LYS A 565 2.26 14.97 -25.79
N ARG A 566 3.34 15.43 -26.42
CA ARG A 566 3.47 15.48 -27.88
C ARG A 566 4.57 14.52 -28.34
N ARG A 567 4.16 13.46 -29.05
CA ARG A 567 5.11 12.61 -29.78
C ARG A 567 5.91 13.48 -30.75
N PHE A 568 7.23 13.34 -30.73
CA PHE A 568 8.08 14.08 -31.66
C PHE A 568 7.83 13.54 -33.08
N LYS A 569 7.13 14.32 -33.91
CA LYS A 569 6.85 13.94 -35.31
C LYS A 569 8.17 13.84 -36.09
N GLN A 570 8.38 12.67 -36.65
CA GLN A 570 9.62 12.18 -37.25
C GLN A 570 10.21 13.11 -38.31
N LYS A 571 11.48 13.49 -38.15
CA LYS A 571 12.41 13.73 -39.27
C LYS A 571 13.53 12.71 -39.16
N LYS A 572 13.75 11.87 -40.20
CA LYS A 572 14.81 10.83 -40.27
C LYS A 572 16.20 11.32 -39.80
N ARG A 573 16.49 12.61 -40.01
CA ARG A 573 17.78 13.24 -39.67
C ARG A 573 18.01 13.44 -38.15
N THR A 574 16.96 13.69 -37.38
CA THR A 574 17.04 13.82 -35.91
C THR A 574 17.19 12.47 -35.24
N MET A 575 16.49 11.46 -35.76
CA MET A 575 16.70 10.06 -35.41
C MET A 575 18.14 9.66 -35.66
N LYS A 576 18.75 9.99 -36.81
CA LYS A 576 20.15 9.64 -37.07
C LYS A 576 21.12 10.17 -36.01
N ARG A 577 20.96 11.43 -35.56
CA ARG A 577 21.83 12.03 -34.53
C ARG A 577 21.59 11.45 -33.15
N PHE A 578 20.32 11.22 -32.79
CA PHE A 578 19.94 10.53 -31.55
C PHE A 578 20.42 9.07 -31.55
N TRP A 579 20.25 8.35 -32.66
CA TRP A 579 20.76 7.00 -32.88
C TRP A 579 22.28 6.98 -33.02
N GLU A 580 22.98 8.03 -33.41
CA GLU A 580 24.45 8.04 -33.34
C GLU A 580 24.90 8.13 -31.87
N THR A 581 24.22 8.93 -31.06
CA THR A 581 24.43 9.00 -29.60
C THR A 581 23.94 7.73 -28.87
N CYS A 582 22.83 7.14 -29.32
CA CYS A 582 22.19 5.99 -28.70
C CYS A 582 22.62 4.66 -29.29
N ALA A 583 23.15 4.54 -30.52
CA ALA A 583 23.61 3.27 -31.10
C ALA A 583 24.96 2.83 -30.54
N LEU A 584 25.77 3.76 -30.01
CA LEU A 584 26.90 3.41 -29.14
C LEU A 584 26.40 2.69 -27.87
N VAL A 585 25.20 3.06 -27.41
CA VAL A 585 24.59 2.61 -26.16
C VAL A 585 23.66 1.38 -26.38
N CYS A 586 22.95 1.31 -27.50
CA CYS A 586 22.00 0.25 -27.85
C CYS A 586 22.71 -1.03 -28.33
N ARG A 587 23.93 -0.93 -28.89
CA ARG A 587 24.73 -2.10 -29.27
C ARG A 587 25.13 -2.97 -28.06
N GLU A 588 25.18 -2.40 -26.86
CA GLU A 588 25.43 -3.15 -25.62
C GLU A 588 24.16 -3.78 -25.00
N VAL A 589 22.96 -3.30 -25.36
CA VAL A 589 21.73 -3.56 -24.58
C VAL A 589 20.66 -4.35 -25.36
N ILE A 590 20.67 -4.32 -26.69
CA ILE A 590 19.73 -5.10 -27.52
C ILE A 590 20.50 -5.74 -28.70
N PRO A 591 21.13 -6.92 -28.49
CA PRO A 591 21.97 -7.56 -29.52
C PRO A 591 21.21 -7.96 -30.79
N ASN A 592 19.87 -8.01 -30.75
CA ASN A 592 19.03 -8.63 -31.78
C ASN A 592 18.04 -7.68 -32.49
N VAL A 593 18.22 -6.35 -32.44
CA VAL A 593 17.44 -5.48 -33.35
C VAL A 593 18.01 -5.64 -34.76
N LYS A 594 17.46 -6.60 -35.52
CA LYS A 594 17.66 -6.65 -36.97
C LYS A 594 17.26 -5.29 -37.53
N ARG A 595 18.14 -4.68 -38.34
CA ARG A 595 17.81 -3.53 -39.17
C ARG A 595 16.49 -3.84 -39.90
N CYS A 596 15.41 -3.16 -39.54
CA CYS A 596 14.30 -2.99 -40.46
C CYS A 596 14.84 -2.15 -41.61
N GLU A 597 15.33 -2.83 -42.65
CA GLU A 597 15.46 -2.22 -43.96
C GLU A 597 14.05 -1.84 -44.40
N TYR A 598 13.83 -0.52 -44.48
CA TYR A 598 12.66 0.06 -45.11
C TYR A 598 12.72 -0.28 -46.61
N GLU A 599 12.25 -1.47 -46.98
CA GLU A 599 11.94 -1.80 -48.35
C GLU A 599 10.46 -1.60 -48.62
N ASN A 600 10.20 -1.00 -49.77
CA ASN A 600 8.91 -0.52 -50.22
C ASN A 600 7.91 -1.66 -50.39
N GLY A 601 6.70 -1.41 -49.88
CA GLY A 601 5.40 -1.96 -50.28
C GLY A 601 5.34 -3.39 -50.83
N HIS A 602 4.67 -4.28 -50.10
CA HIS A 602 3.74 -5.23 -50.71
C HIS A 602 2.58 -5.56 -49.77
N HIS A 603 1.38 -5.54 -50.35
CA HIS A 603 0.12 -5.98 -49.79
C HIS A 603 0.23 -7.41 -49.21
N TYR A 604 -0.32 -7.61 -48.01
CA TYR A 604 -0.77 -8.94 -47.58
C TYR A 604 -2.27 -8.93 -47.37
N SER A 605 -2.95 -9.65 -48.28
CA SER A 605 -4.33 -10.09 -48.17
C SER A 605 -4.45 -11.16 -47.09
N SER A 606 -5.51 -11.06 -46.29
CA SER A 606 -5.98 -12.09 -45.38
C SER A 606 -6.47 -13.32 -46.12
N GLN A 607 -5.98 -14.51 -45.77
CA GLN A 607 -6.78 -15.74 -45.89
C GLN A 607 -6.57 -16.66 -44.69
N ASN A 608 -7.72 -17.12 -44.20
CA ASN A 608 -7.94 -18.08 -43.13
C ASN A 608 -7.40 -19.47 -43.48
N GLY A 609 -7.06 -20.24 -42.44
CA GLY A 609 -6.82 -21.67 -42.55
C GLY A 609 -6.80 -22.35 -41.19
N PHE A 610 -7.99 -22.71 -40.69
CA PHE A 610 -8.17 -23.76 -39.69
C PHE A 610 -7.68 -25.10 -40.29
N ILE A 611 -7.01 -25.93 -39.50
CA ILE A 611 -7.23 -27.40 -39.42
C ILE A 611 -6.70 -27.89 -38.07
N SER A 612 -7.49 -28.81 -37.51
CA SER A 612 -7.43 -29.43 -36.21
C SER A 612 -6.64 -30.75 -36.20
N THR A 613 -6.47 -31.27 -34.98
CA THR A 613 -6.24 -32.67 -34.56
C THR A 613 -4.80 -33.19 -34.47
N ALA A 614 -4.38 -33.47 -33.24
CA ALA A 614 -3.88 -34.79 -32.85
C ALA A 614 -4.08 -34.98 -31.33
N ARG A 615 -4.86 -36.01 -30.98
CA ARG A 615 -5.09 -36.52 -29.63
C ARG A 615 -4.31 -37.84 -29.47
N GLN A 616 -3.94 -38.11 -28.21
CA GLN A 616 -3.65 -39.42 -27.60
C GLN A 616 -2.29 -40.09 -27.91
N ASN A 617 -1.47 -40.23 -26.85
CA ASN A 617 -1.30 -41.55 -26.24
C ASN A 617 -0.92 -41.46 -24.75
N SER A 618 -1.57 -42.34 -24.00
CA SER A 618 -1.48 -42.60 -22.56
C SER A 618 -0.34 -43.54 -22.20
N SER A 619 0.23 -43.41 -20.99
CA SER A 619 0.29 -44.52 -20.01
C SER A 619 1.07 -44.19 -18.73
N SER A 620 0.44 -44.55 -17.61
CA SER A 620 0.96 -45.06 -16.32
C SER A 620 1.96 -44.28 -15.46
N SER A 621 1.49 -44.05 -14.22
CA SER A 621 2.05 -43.65 -12.92
C SER A 621 3.14 -44.60 -12.36
N PRO A 622 3.63 -44.50 -11.07
CA PRO A 622 3.29 -43.59 -9.96
C PRO A 622 4.48 -43.02 -9.12
N CYS A 623 4.10 -42.11 -8.22
CA CYS A 623 4.70 -41.68 -6.95
C CYS A 623 6.00 -42.33 -6.41
N ARG A 624 6.93 -41.47 -6.01
CA ARG A 624 7.32 -41.28 -4.61
C ARG A 624 7.53 -39.80 -4.33
#